data_AF-A0A956EXB6-F1
#
_entry.id   AF-A0A956EXB6-F1
#
_cell.length_a   1.000
_cell.length_b   1.000
_cell.length_c   1.000
_cell.angle_alpha   90.00
_cell.angle_beta   90.00
_cell.angle_gamma   90.00
#
_symmetry.space_group_name_H-M   'P 1'
#
loop_
_entity.id
_entity.type
_entity.pdbx_description
1 polymer ?
#
loop_
_entity_poly.entity_id
_entity_poly.type
_entity_poly.pdbx_seq_one_letter_code
_entity_poly.pdbx_strand_id
1 'polypeptide(L)'
;ERHVALRLPTFHTALGIVEQTDLILTAPSALATLCGPRLLVLPTPLTLPEHSVDLLWHSRFSADAASSWFRERVGEVAAGIQRKITRR
;
A
#
# COMPACT_ATOMS: atom_id res chain seq x y z
N GLU A 1 -1.10 0.15 27.97
CA GLU A 1 -0.32 1.35 27.59
C GLU A 1 0.19 1.16 26.16
N ARG A 2 0.17 2.18 25.30
CA ARG A 2 0.63 2.07 23.90
C ARG A 2 2.08 2.54 23.80
N HIS A 3 3.02 1.63 23.52
CA HIS A 3 4.43 1.97 23.30
C HIS A 3 4.69 2.22 21.81
N VAL A 4 5.20 3.41 21.48
CA VAL A 4 5.59 3.79 20.12
C VAL A 4 7.07 4.14 20.13
N ALA A 5 7.90 3.26 19.57
CA ALA A 5 9.36 3.47 19.54
C ALA A 5 9.77 4.62 18.60
N LEU A 6 9.14 4.73 17.43
CA LEU A 6 9.48 5.70 16.39
C LEU A 6 8.22 6.23 15.69
N ARG A 7 8.26 7.49 15.24
CA ARG A 7 7.28 8.10 14.34
C ARG A 7 8.01 8.62 13.11
N LEU A 8 7.61 8.15 11.94
CA LEU A 8 8.28 8.40 10.67
C LEU A 8 7.27 8.93 9.64
N PRO A 9 7.70 9.79 8.71
CA PRO A 9 6.81 10.38 7.72
C PRO A 9 6.46 9.43 6.56
N THR A 10 7.24 8.35 6.34
CA THR A 10 7.04 7.45 5.19
C THR A 10 7.19 5.97 5.55
N PHE A 11 6.47 5.10 4.84
CA PHE A 11 6.60 3.65 4.99
C PHE A 11 7.94 3.11 4.50
N HIS A 12 8.51 3.71 3.44
CA HIS A 12 9.81 3.26 2.92
C HIS A 12 10.90 3.37 3.99
N THR A 13 10.98 4.50 4.69
CA THR A 13 11.96 4.66 5.78
C THR A 13 11.69 3.67 6.92
N ALA A 14 10.42 3.46 7.26
CA ALA A 14 10.03 2.53 8.32
C ALA A 14 10.42 1.08 8.00
N LEU A 15 10.20 0.62 6.76
CA LEU A 15 10.60 -0.72 6.31
C LEU A 15 12.12 -0.92 6.43
N GLY A 16 12.91 0.06 6.00
CA GLY A 16 14.38 -0.02 6.10
C GLY A 16 14.89 -0.08 7.54
N ILE A 17 14.20 0.55 8.49
CA ILE A 17 14.54 0.49 9.93
C ILE A 17 14.13 -0.86 10.53
N VAL A 18 12.92 -1.32 10.25
CA VAL A 18 12.43 -2.63 10.74
C VAL A 18 13.31 -3.76 10.22
N GLU A 19 13.85 -3.65 9.01
CA GLU A 19 14.79 -4.65 8.49
C GLU A 19 16.09 -4.73 9.32
N GLN A 20 16.49 -3.66 10.01
CA GLN A 20 17.76 -3.57 10.74
C GLN A 20 17.60 -3.60 12.27
N THR A 21 16.39 -3.81 12.78
CA THR A 21 16.07 -3.74 14.21
C THR A 21 15.07 -4.81 14.61
N ASP A 22 14.81 -4.98 15.91
CA ASP A 22 13.77 -5.87 16.43
C ASP A 22 12.39 -5.19 16.53
N LEU A 23 12.20 -4.09 15.80
CA LEU A 23 10.92 -3.38 15.75
C LEU A 23 9.97 -4.06 14.77
N ILE A 24 8.67 -3.80 14.94
CA ILE A 24 7.63 -4.26 14.01
C ILE A 24 6.86 -3.07 13.42
N LEU A 25 6.29 -3.26 12.23
CA LEU A 25 5.49 -2.27 11.53
C LEU A 25 4.19 -2.89 11.04
N THR A 26 3.07 -2.23 11.33
CA THR A 26 1.79 -2.48 10.66
C THR A 26 1.68 -1.53 9.45
N ALA A 27 1.49 -2.08 8.25
CA ALA A 27 1.45 -1.33 7.01
C ALA A 27 0.44 -1.93 6.01
N PRO A 28 0.02 -1.18 4.98
CA PRO A 28 -0.81 -1.71 3.90
C PRO A 28 -0.18 -2.95 3.26
N SER A 29 -1.00 -4.00 3.04
CA SER A 29 -0.55 -5.27 2.46
C SER A 29 0.08 -5.12 1.06
N ALA A 30 -0.31 -4.09 0.31
CA ALA A 30 0.27 -3.76 -0.99
C ALA A 30 1.78 -3.48 -0.93
N LEU A 31 2.32 -3.08 0.23
CA LEU A 31 3.75 -2.84 0.42
C LEU A 31 4.56 -4.12 0.66
N ALA A 32 3.92 -5.28 0.80
CA ALA A 32 4.61 -6.56 0.99
C ALA A 32 5.60 -6.88 -0.15
N THR A 33 5.38 -6.35 -1.35
CA THR A 33 6.30 -6.50 -2.49
C THR A 33 7.60 -5.72 -2.33
N LEU A 34 7.63 -4.71 -1.44
CA LEU A 34 8.81 -3.91 -1.12
C LEU A 34 9.62 -4.50 0.04
N CYS A 35 9.10 -5.53 0.72
CA CYS A 35 9.81 -6.18 1.81
C CYS A 35 11.03 -6.96 1.29
N GLY A 36 12.19 -6.64 1.84
CA GLY A 36 13.42 -7.40 1.61
C GLY A 36 13.33 -8.83 2.18
N PRO A 37 14.29 -9.71 1.82
CA PRO A 37 14.29 -11.11 2.22
C PRO A 37 14.45 -11.32 3.74
N ARG A 38 14.85 -10.30 4.49
CA ARG A 38 15.02 -10.34 5.94
C ARG A 38 13.75 -10.01 6.73
N LEU A 39 12.66 -9.68 6.03
CA LEU A 39 11.37 -9.34 6.63
C LEU A 39 10.36 -10.47 6.45
N LEU A 40 9.55 -10.69 7.49
CA LEU A 40 8.39 -11.58 7.44
C LEU A 40 7.11 -10.75 7.39
N VAL A 41 6.22 -11.08 6.47
CA VAL A 41 4.88 -10.48 6.37
C VAL A 41 3.90 -11.41 7.08
N LEU A 42 3.21 -10.87 8.09
CA LEU A 42 2.27 -11.60 8.94
C LEU A 42 0.88 -10.95 8.86
N PRO A 43 -0.20 -11.73 9.08
CA PRO A 43 -1.53 -11.15 9.24
C PRO A 43 -1.54 -10.18 10.42
N THR A 44 -2.30 -9.09 10.27
CA THR A 44 -2.42 -8.10 11.36
C THR A 44 -3.24 -8.73 12.50
N PRO A 45 -2.79 -8.66 13.77
CA PRO A 45 -3.47 -9.30 14.90
C PRO A 45 -4.77 -8.57 15.32
N LEU A 46 -5.10 -7.48 14.63
CA LEU A 46 -6.25 -6.63 14.90
C LEU A 46 -7.08 -6.53 13.64
N THR A 47 -8.40 -6.51 13.81
CA THR A 47 -9.31 -6.15 12.72
C THR A 47 -9.16 -4.65 12.45
N LEU A 48 -8.62 -4.32 11.28
CA LEU A 48 -8.50 -2.94 10.82
C LEU A 48 -9.55 -2.67 9.73
N PRO A 49 -10.06 -1.43 9.65
CA PRO A 49 -10.90 -1.04 8.52
C PRO A 49 -10.12 -1.15 7.21
N GLU A 50 -10.82 -1.49 6.14
CA GLU A 50 -10.25 -1.48 4.79
C GLU A 50 -9.96 -0.05 4.34
N HIS A 51 -8.92 0.09 3.52
CA HIS A 51 -8.52 1.36 2.92
C HIS A 51 -8.69 1.28 1.40
N SER A 52 -9.36 2.27 0.81
CA SER A 52 -9.45 2.42 -0.64
C SER A 52 -8.28 3.24 -1.18
N VAL A 53 -7.90 2.96 -2.43
CA VAL A 53 -7.03 3.83 -3.22
C VAL A 53 -7.85 4.29 -4.41
N ASP A 54 -8.18 5.58 -4.43
CA ASP A 54 -9.08 6.16 -5.40
C ASP A 54 -8.31 6.97 -6.45
N LEU A 55 -8.69 6.81 -7.72
CA LEU A 55 -8.15 7.61 -8.82
C LEU A 55 -9.03 8.85 -8.98
N LEU A 56 -8.47 10.03 -8.75
CA LEU A 56 -9.19 11.30 -8.79
C LEU A 56 -8.76 12.14 -10.00
N TRP A 57 -9.72 12.80 -10.63
CA TRP A 57 -9.46 13.74 -11.71
C TRP A 57 -10.43 14.91 -11.66
N HIS A 58 -10.02 16.04 -12.24
CA HIS A 58 -10.88 17.21 -12.37
C HIS A 58 -11.90 16.99 -13.50
N SER A 59 -13.16 17.40 -13.30
CA SER A 59 -14.28 17.22 -14.24
C SER A 59 -13.99 17.74 -15.66
N ARG A 60 -13.21 18.81 -15.75
CA ARG A 60 -12.69 19.39 -17.02
C ARG A 60 -12.00 18.36 -17.92
N PHE A 61 -11.33 17.35 -17.35
CA PHE A 61 -10.59 16.32 -18.09
C PHE A 61 -11.35 15.00 -18.21
N SER A 62 -12.64 14.97 -17.87
CA SER A 62 -13.45 13.77 -17.99
C SER A 62 -13.59 13.33 -19.45
N ALA A 63 -13.74 14.29 -20.38
CA ALA A 63 -13.89 14.02 -21.82
C ALA A 63 -12.56 14.03 -22.60
N ASP A 64 -11.43 14.27 -21.92
CA ASP A 64 -10.11 14.23 -22.57
C ASP A 64 -9.74 12.78 -22.89
N ALA A 65 -9.37 12.52 -24.15
CA ALA A 65 -9.10 11.17 -24.64
C ALA A 65 -7.84 10.56 -23.99
N ALA A 66 -6.79 11.36 -23.81
CA ALA A 66 -5.54 10.90 -23.19
C ALA A 66 -5.75 10.54 -21.71
N SER A 67 -6.46 11.40 -20.98
CA SER A 67 -6.82 11.15 -19.58
C SER A 67 -7.70 9.92 -19.44
N SER A 68 -8.69 9.74 -20.32
CA SER A 68 -9.59 8.58 -20.28
C SER A 68 -8.85 7.27 -20.56
N TRP A 69 -8.00 7.23 -21.59
CA TRP A 69 -7.16 6.09 -21.88
C TRP A 69 -6.22 5.75 -20.70
N PHE A 70 -5.60 6.75 -20.09
CA PHE A 70 -4.70 6.53 -18.95
C PHE A 70 -5.45 5.96 -17.74
N ARG A 71 -6.62 6.52 -17.40
CA ARG A 71 -7.44 6.01 -16.28
C ARG A 71 -7.87 4.56 -16.50
N GLU A 72 -8.23 4.19 -17.73
CA GLU A 72 -8.56 2.82 -18.09
C GLU A 72 -7.38 1.88 -17.87
N ARG A 73 -6.17 2.23 -18.37
CA ARG A 73 -4.96 1.44 -18.18
C ARG A 73 -4.58 1.29 -16.71
N VAL A 74 -4.68 2.36 -15.92
CA VAL A 74 -4.45 2.31 -14.47
C VAL A 74 -5.44 1.38 -13.79
N GLY A 75 -6.74 1.47 -14.14
CA GLY A 75 -7.78 0.60 -13.60
C GLY A 75 -7.55 -0.89 -13.88
N GLU A 76 -7.12 -1.23 -15.10
CA GLU A 76 -6.79 -2.60 -15.48
C GLU A 76 -5.62 -3.17 -14.65
N VAL A 77 -4.54 -2.40 -14.52
CA VAL A 77 -3.37 -2.82 -13.73
C VAL A 77 -3.74 -2.93 -12.25
N ALA A 78 -4.49 -1.97 -11.71
CA ALA A 78 -4.93 -1.95 -10.31
C ALA A 78 -5.83 -3.15 -9.97
N ALA A 79 -6.75 -3.53 -10.85
CA ALA A 79 -7.57 -4.73 -10.69
C ALA A 79 -6.72 -6.01 -10.62
N GLY A 80 -5.62 -6.05 -11.38
CA GLY A 80 -4.64 -7.13 -11.31
C GLY A 80 -3.87 -7.20 -9.98
N ILE A 81 -3.63 -6.05 -9.33
CA ILE A 81 -2.93 -5.95 -8.04
C ILE A 81 -3.85 -6.40 -6.90
N GLN A 82 -5.10 -5.90 -6.85
CA GLN A 82 -6.11 -6.28 -5.85
C GLN A 82 -6.30 -7.82 -5.79
N ARG A 83 -6.36 -8.47 -6.95
CA ARG A 83 -6.57 -9.93 -7.05
C ARG A 83 -5.41 -10.78 -6.51
N LYS A 84 -4.20 -10.23 -6.41
CA LYS A 84 -3.03 -10.90 -5.81
C LYS A 84 -3.01 -10.78 -4.29
N ILE A 85 -3.62 -9.73 -3.75
CA ILE A 85 -3.66 -9.45 -2.31
C ILE A 85 -4.72 -10.33 -1.62
N THR A 86 -5.89 -10.55 -2.25
CA THR A 86 -6.99 -11.37 -1.68
C THR A 86 -6.76 -12.89 -1.78
N ARG A 87 -5.76 -13.35 -2.55
CA ARG A 87 -5.51 -14.79 -2.80
C ARG A 87 -4.33 -15.38 -2.01
N ARG A 88 -3.82 -14.69 -0.98
CA ARG A 88 -2.78 -15.22 -0.09
C ARG A 88 -3.31 -15.47 1.32
#